data_AF-A0A920HG15-F1
#
_entry.id   AF-A0A920HG15-F1
#
_cell.length_a   1.000
_cell.length_b   1.000
_cell.length_c   1.000
_cell.angle_alpha   90.00
_cell.angle_beta   90.00
_cell.angle_gamma   90.00
#
_symmetry.space_group_name_H-M   'P 1'
#
loop_
_entity.id
_entity.type
_entity.pdbx_description
1 polymer ?
#
loop_
_entity_poly.entity_id
_entity_poly.type
_entity_poly.pdbx_seq_one_letter_code
_entity_poly.pdbx_strand_id
1 'polypeptide(L)'
;MKKKIWKLVDAKKREFIELSDRVFDTPETLYNEFSSVSEHIATLETQGFKITKNVCGMPTAVIGEAGEEGPVIAILGEFDALPGLSQEPGVG
;
A
#
# COMPACT_ATOMS: atom_id res chain seq x y z
N MET A 1 -5.96 1.09 -25.42
CA MET A 1 -6.20 1.06 -23.95
C MET A 1 -5.16 0.22 -23.21
N LYS A 2 -5.05 -1.10 -23.46
CA LYS A 2 -4.06 -1.98 -22.79
C LYS A 2 -2.60 -1.49 -22.83
N LYS A 3 -2.09 -1.05 -24.00
CA LYS A 3 -0.71 -0.53 -24.14
C LYS A 3 -0.40 0.72 -23.29
N LYS A 4 -1.42 1.53 -22.96
CA LYS A 4 -1.22 2.74 -22.13
C LYS A 4 -1.10 2.37 -20.66
N ILE A 5 -1.89 1.41 -20.19
CA ILE A 5 -1.83 0.90 -18.81
C ILE A 5 -0.46 0.28 -18.55
N TRP A 6 0.04 -0.58 -19.45
CA TRP A 6 1.36 -1.19 -19.28
C TRP A 6 2.49 -0.16 -19.16
N LYS A 7 2.46 0.92 -19.96
CA LYS A 7 3.43 2.00 -19.82
C LYS A 7 3.37 2.70 -18.45
N LEU A 8 2.17 2.86 -17.88
CA LEU A 8 2.02 3.45 -16.55
C LEU A 8 2.55 2.51 -15.46
N VAL A 9 2.29 1.21 -15.60
CA VAL A 9 2.85 0.18 -14.71
C VAL A 9 4.37 0.19 -14.78
N ASP A 10 4.96 0.17 -15.98
CA ASP A 10 6.41 0.21 -16.16
C ASP A 10 7.03 1.48 -15.58
N ALA A 11 6.38 2.63 -15.76
CA ALA A 11 6.86 3.91 -15.25
C ALA A 11 6.85 3.99 -13.70
N LYS A 12 5.93 3.28 -13.03
CA LYS A 12 5.81 3.30 -11.57
C LYS A 12 6.35 2.06 -10.88
N LYS A 13 6.79 1.06 -11.65
CA LYS A 13 7.28 -0.22 -11.15
C LYS A 13 8.33 -0.06 -10.06
N ARG A 14 9.34 0.79 -10.28
CA ARG A 14 10.43 0.97 -9.30
C ARG A 14 9.91 1.50 -7.96
N GLU A 15 9.09 2.54 -8.00
CA GLU A 15 8.52 3.18 -6.81
C GLU A 15 7.70 2.18 -5.96
N PHE A 16 6.86 1.38 -6.60
CA PHE A 16 6.03 0.41 -5.90
C PHE A 16 6.80 -0.84 -5.44
N ILE A 17 7.86 -1.23 -6.13
CA ILE A 17 8.78 -2.28 -5.63
C ILE A 17 9.49 -1.77 -4.38
N GLU A 18 10.03 -0.55 -4.41
CA GLU A 18 10.70 0.04 -3.25
C GLU A 18 9.75 0.19 -2.05
N LEU A 19 8.47 0.53 -2.29
CA LEU A 19 7.44 0.50 -1.22
C LEU A 19 7.27 -0.92 -0.66
N SER A 20 7.12 -1.91 -1.53
CA SER A 20 6.97 -3.30 -1.13
C SER A 20 8.16 -3.77 -0.29
N ASP A 21 9.38 -3.44 -0.71
CA ASP A 21 10.60 -3.79 0.01
C ASP A 21 10.64 -3.12 1.40
N ARG A 22 10.30 -1.82 1.50
CA ARG A 22 10.25 -1.12 2.80
C ARG A 22 9.22 -1.70 3.77
N VAL A 23 8.04 -2.06 3.26
CA VAL A 23 6.98 -2.71 4.06
C VAL A 23 7.44 -4.10 4.50
N PHE A 24 8.08 -4.86 3.62
CA PHE A 24 8.59 -6.20 3.92
C PHE A 24 9.74 -6.18 4.95
N ASP A 25 10.68 -5.25 4.80
CA ASP A 25 11.83 -5.06 5.70
C ASP A 25 11.44 -4.50 7.08
N THR A 26 10.17 -4.10 7.25
CA THR A 26 9.61 -3.57 8.50
C THR A 26 8.55 -4.52 9.06
N PRO A 27 8.93 -5.68 9.62
CA PRO A 27 7.97 -6.64 10.14
C PRO A 27 7.27 -6.08 11.39
N GLU A 28 6.07 -5.54 11.19
CA GLU A 28 5.18 -5.07 12.25
C GLU A 28 4.06 -6.10 12.47
N THR A 29 3.81 -6.41 13.74
CA THR A 29 2.74 -7.34 14.14
C THR A 29 1.38 -6.67 14.10
N LEU A 30 0.33 -7.49 14.01
CA LEU A 30 -1.07 -7.09 14.00
C LEU A 30 -1.37 -5.95 15.00
N TYR A 31 -1.94 -4.84 14.52
CA TYR A 31 -2.30 -3.61 15.26
C TYR A 31 -1.15 -2.68 15.67
N ASN A 32 0.08 -2.95 15.24
CA ASN A 32 1.24 -2.07 15.46
C ASN A 32 1.90 -1.62 14.16
N GLU A 33 1.20 -1.73 13.02
CA GLU A 33 1.70 -1.43 11.66
C GLU A 33 1.80 0.08 11.38
N PHE A 34 2.32 0.85 12.33
CA PHE A 34 2.40 2.30 12.24
C PHE A 34 3.40 2.76 11.17
N SER A 35 4.49 2.01 10.97
CA SER A 35 5.48 2.30 9.93
C SER A 35 4.93 1.92 8.57
N SER A 36 4.36 0.72 8.45
CA SER A 36 3.78 0.23 7.19
C SER A 36 2.61 1.09 6.72
N VAL A 37 1.69 1.51 7.62
CA VAL A 37 0.60 2.43 7.23
C VAL A 37 1.15 3.82 6.85
N SER A 38 2.20 4.30 7.51
CA SER A 38 2.83 5.59 7.19
C SER A 38 3.44 5.57 5.78
N GLU A 39 4.12 4.49 5.40
CA GLU A 39 4.68 4.30 4.05
C GLU A 39 3.59 4.28 2.97
N HIS A 40 2.47 3.60 3.23
CA HIS A 40 1.32 3.59 2.34
C HIS A 40 0.69 4.99 2.20
N ILE A 41 0.49 5.69 3.31
CA ILE A 41 -0.04 7.07 3.32
C ILE A 41 0.86 7.98 2.49
N ALA A 42 2.17 7.98 2.74
CA ALA A 42 3.12 8.86 2.04
C ALA A 42 3.14 8.59 0.53
N THR A 43 3.07 7.31 0.14
CA THR A 43 3.01 6.93 -1.28
C THR A 43 1.70 7.41 -1.90
N LEU A 44 0.55 7.15 -1.27
CA LEU A 44 -0.76 7.58 -1.79
C LEU A 44 -0.86 9.12 -1.90
N GLU A 45 -0.36 9.87 -0.92
CA GLU A 45 -0.27 11.33 -0.97
C GLU A 45 0.59 11.79 -2.17
N THR A 46 1.75 11.15 -2.40
CA THR A 46 2.62 11.44 -3.56
C THR A 46 1.94 11.13 -4.90
N GLN A 47 1.07 10.12 -4.93
CA GLN A 47 0.26 9.79 -6.10
C GLN A 47 -0.95 10.72 -6.29
N GLY A 48 -1.20 11.65 -5.36
CA GLY A 48 -2.27 12.64 -5.44
C GLY A 48 -3.63 12.15 -4.94
N PHE A 49 -3.66 11.07 -4.15
CA PHE A 49 -4.90 10.59 -3.54
C PHE A 49 -5.32 11.48 -2.37
N LYS A 50 -6.64 11.62 -2.19
CA LYS A 50 -7.21 12.17 -0.95
C LYS A 50 -7.24 11.07 0.11
N ILE A 51 -6.65 11.34 1.27
CA ILE A 51 -6.48 10.34 2.33
C ILE A 51 -7.47 10.55 3.47
N THR A 52 -8.13 9.47 3.88
CA THR A 52 -8.86 9.37 5.16
C THR A 52 -8.16 8.35 6.05
N LYS A 53 -7.67 8.79 7.21
CA LYS A 53 -6.96 7.97 8.21
C LYS A 53 -7.91 7.54 9.34
N ASN A 54 -7.49 6.57 10.15
CA ASN A 54 -8.22 6.11 11.35
C ASN A 54 -9.64 5.60 11.05
N VAL A 55 -9.80 4.92 9.92
CA VAL A 55 -11.11 4.45 9.45
C VAL A 55 -11.69 3.45 10.45
N CYS A 56 -12.97 3.59 10.77
CA CYS A 56 -13.67 2.78 11.77
C CYS A 56 -12.98 2.74 13.16
N GLY A 57 -12.21 3.78 13.51
CA GLY A 57 -11.49 3.85 14.78
C GLY A 57 -10.22 2.99 14.84
N MET A 58 -9.78 2.42 13.72
CA MET A 58 -8.55 1.64 13.62
C MET A 58 -7.38 2.53 13.18
N PRO A 59 -6.37 2.78 14.02
CA PRO A 59 -5.28 3.72 13.70
C PRO A 59 -4.48 3.37 12.44
N THR A 60 -4.41 2.09 12.10
CA THR A 60 -3.68 1.56 10.94
C THR A 60 -4.55 1.42 9.69
N ALA A 61 -5.85 1.73 9.77
CA ALA A 61 -6.74 1.69 8.61
C ALA A 61 -6.79 3.03 7.87
N VAL A 62 -6.59 2.97 6.54
CA VAL A 62 -6.57 4.13 5.65
C VAL A 62 -7.41 3.89 4.39
N ILE A 63 -8.06 4.94 3.90
CA ILE A 63 -8.69 4.98 2.57
C ILE A 63 -7.97 6.05 1.74
N GLY A 64 -7.58 5.70 0.52
CA GLY A 64 -7.15 6.65 -0.53
C GLY A 64 -8.20 6.75 -1.62
N GLU A 65 -8.62 7.97 -1.94
CA GLU A 65 -9.62 8.24 -2.99
C GLU A 65 -8.99 9.04 -4.15
N ALA A 66 -9.32 8.67 -5.39
CA ALA A 66 -8.91 9.38 -6.59
C ALA A 66 -10.05 9.42 -7.63
N GLY A 67 -10.24 10.59 -8.25
CA GLY A 67 -11.34 10.86 -9.17
C GLY A 67 -12.60 11.39 -8.46
N GLU A 68 -13.49 12.02 -9.23
CA GLU A 68 -14.70 12.70 -8.70
C GLU A 68 -15.99 12.22 -9.38
N GLU A 69 -15.90 11.47 -10.49
CA GLU A 69 -17.04 11.08 -11.31
C GLU A 69 -16.92 9.61 -11.80
N GLY A 70 -18.07 8.99 -12.08
CA GLY A 70 -18.16 7.65 -12.65
C GLY A 70 -18.37 6.54 -11.60
N PRO A 71 -18.21 5.26 -12.00
CA PRO A 71 -18.38 4.13 -11.09
C PRO A 71 -17.27 4.08 -10.04
N VAL A 72 -17.64 3.78 -8.80
CA VAL A 72 -16.68 3.59 -7.68
C VAL A 72 -16.11 2.18 -7.75
N ILE A 73 -14.78 2.09 -7.76
CA ILE A 73 -14.04 0.82 -7.74
C ILE A 73 -13.18 0.81 -6.46
N ALA A 74 -13.41 -0.18 -5.58
CA ALA A 74 -12.61 -0.37 -4.38
C ALA A 74 -11.54 -1.45 -4.60
N ILE A 75 -10.31 -1.16 -4.16
CA ILE A 75 -9.20 -2.12 -4.11
C ILE A 75 -8.80 -2.26 -2.65
N LEU A 76 -8.86 -3.48 -2.12
CA LEU A 76 -8.47 -3.79 -0.75
C LEU A 76 -7.06 -4.36 -0.72
N GLY A 77 -6.20 -3.78 0.12
CA GLY A 77 -4.85 -4.28 0.39
C GLY A 77 -4.69 -4.58 1.87
N GLU A 78 -3.99 -5.67 2.17
CA GLU A 78 -3.57 -6.09 3.51
C GLU A 78 -2.04 -5.99 3.56
N PHE A 79 -1.49 -5.62 4.72
CA PHE A 79 -0.05 -5.38 4.89
C PHE A 79 0.46 -5.83 6.27
N ASP A 80 -0.32 -6.65 6.98
CA ASP A 80 0.11 -7.28 8.22
C ASP A 80 1.03 -8.48 7.96
N ALA A 81 2.02 -8.68 8.84
CA ALA A 81 2.87 -9.85 8.81
C ALA A 81 2.26 -11.00 9.63
N LEU A 82 2.26 -12.22 9.07
CA LEU A 82 1.86 -13.42 9.82
C LEU A 82 2.88 -13.77 10.91
N PRO A 83 2.46 -14.03 12.16
CA PRO A 83 3.38 -14.43 13.22
C PRO A 83 3.93 -15.85 12.96
N GLY A 84 5.25 -16.00 12.89
CA GLY A 84 5.93 -17.30 12.86
C GLY A 84 6.45 -17.80 11.51
N LEU A 85 6.40 -17.00 10.44
CA LEU A 85 7.09 -17.29 9.18
C LEU A 85 8.39 -16.47 9.09
N SER A 86 9.50 -17.14 8.78
CA SER A 86 10.79 -16.50 8.54
C SER A 86 10.65 -15.47 7.41
N GLN A 87 10.96 -14.21 7.69
CA GLN A 87 10.96 -13.09 6.73
C GLN A 87 12.33 -12.99 6.04
N GLU A 88 12.83 -14.10 5.50
CA GLU A 88 14.03 -14.10 4.66
C GLU A 88 13.60 -14.09 3.19
N PRO A 89 13.87 -13.02 2.43
CA PRO A 89 13.60 -13.00 1.01
C PRO A 89 14.53 -13.99 0.29
N GLY A 90 13.95 -14.96 -0.43
CA GLY A 90 14.69 -15.85 -1.34
C GLY A 90 15.07 -17.23 -0.81
N VAL A 91 14.44 -17.74 0.25
CA VAL A 91 14.56 -19.17 0.62
C VAL A 91 13.32 -19.93 0.15
N GLY A 92 13.35 -20.30 -1.13
CA GLY A 92 12.36 -21.13 -1.82
C GLY A 92 12.87 -21.60 -3.17
#